data_AF-A0A2N9L386-F1
#
_entry.id   AF-A0A2N9L386-F1
#
_cell.length_a   1.000
_cell.length_b   1.000
_cell.length_c   1.000
_cell.angle_alpha   90.00
_cell.angle_beta   90.00
_cell.angle_gamma   90.00
#
_symmetry.space_group_name_H-M   'P 1'
#
loop_
_entity.id
_entity.type
_entity.pdbx_description
1 polymer ?
#
loop_
_entity_poly.entity_id
_entity_poly.type
_entity_poly.pdbx_seq_one_letter_code
_entity_poly.pdbx_strand_id
1 'polypeptide(L)'
;MTSRKRKLRDETGSDSAGQSGDIQQIRDTPVADSESEQELVEEGNANEAAAIEGVEDAPDPDVAEVRTREVPEDDVPEEYLNPDEG
;
A
#
# COMPACT_ATOMS: atom_id res chain seq x y z
N MET A 1 -9.55 51.03 -5.45
CA MET A 1 -9.36 50.07 -4.33
C MET A 1 -10.67 49.31 -4.13
N THR A 2 -10.73 48.02 -4.48
CA THR A 2 -11.83 47.13 -4.05
C THR A 2 -11.31 45.71 -3.97
N SER A 3 -10.96 45.28 -2.76
CA SER A 3 -10.42 43.97 -2.45
C SER A 3 -11.53 42.92 -2.47
N ARG A 4 -11.44 41.92 -3.34
CA ARG A 4 -12.26 40.70 -3.22
C ARG A 4 -11.37 39.59 -2.68
N LYS A 5 -11.31 39.50 -1.34
CA LYS A 5 -10.68 38.40 -0.60
C LYS A 5 -11.29 37.08 -1.08
N ARG A 6 -10.52 36.29 -1.84
CA ARG A 6 -10.81 34.86 -2.00
C ARG A 6 -10.53 34.23 -0.64
N LYS A 7 -11.61 33.97 0.08
CA LYS A 7 -11.61 33.27 1.37
C LYS A 7 -11.15 31.84 1.08
N LEU A 8 -9.87 31.55 1.33
CA LEU A 8 -9.35 30.19 1.41
C LEU A 8 -10.20 29.47 2.46
N ARG A 9 -10.94 28.46 2.02
CA ARG A 9 -11.73 27.61 2.90
C ARG A 9 -10.74 26.66 3.57
N ASP A 10 -10.37 27.03 4.79
CA ASP A 10 -10.38 26.16 5.97
C ASP A 10 -10.16 24.66 5.68
N GLU A 11 -8.89 24.27 5.56
CA GLU A 11 -8.42 22.89 5.42
C GLU A 11 -8.15 22.25 6.80
N THR A 12 -8.87 22.64 7.85
CA THR A 12 -8.62 22.17 9.23
C THR A 12 -9.91 22.01 10.04
N GLY A 13 -10.86 21.21 9.54
CA GLY A 13 -12.03 20.78 10.32
C GLY A 13 -11.65 19.79 11.43
N SER A 14 -12.52 19.54 12.41
CA SER A 14 -12.25 18.58 13.49
C SER A 14 -11.99 17.13 13.04
N ASP A 15 -12.29 16.82 11.77
CA ASP A 15 -12.01 15.55 11.09
C ASP A 15 -10.68 15.56 10.31
N SER A 16 -9.92 16.67 10.34
CA SER A 16 -8.55 16.66 9.84
C SER A 16 -7.68 15.98 10.91
N ALA A 17 -7.63 14.64 10.88
CA ALA A 17 -6.51 13.91 11.44
C ALA A 17 -5.27 14.39 10.67
N GLY A 18 -4.61 15.41 11.21
CA GLY A 18 -3.59 16.17 10.50
C GLY A 18 -2.53 15.24 9.92
N GLN A 19 -2.46 15.15 8.60
CA GLN A 19 -1.27 14.69 7.89
C GLN A 19 -0.22 15.82 7.89
N SER A 20 0.04 16.38 9.06
CA SER A 20 1.16 17.26 9.30
C SER A 20 2.27 16.42 9.93
N GLY A 21 2.76 15.47 9.15
CA GLY A 21 3.99 14.73 9.40
C GLY A 21 4.95 15.04 8.28
N ASP A 22 6.08 15.67 8.60
CA ASP A 22 7.17 15.86 7.66
C ASP A 22 7.69 14.47 7.26
N ILE A 23 7.37 14.00 6.05
CA ILE A 23 7.91 12.72 5.55
C ILE A 23 9.41 12.79 5.26
N GLN A 24 10.01 13.98 5.37
CA GLN A 24 11.39 14.32 5.01
C GLN A 24 12.47 13.69 5.92
N GLN A 25 12.09 12.76 6.81
CA GLN A 25 13.00 11.91 7.59
C GLN A 25 12.55 10.45 7.71
N ILE A 26 11.46 10.04 7.06
CA ILE A 26 11.05 8.64 7.01
C ILE A 26 11.93 7.98 5.95
N ARG A 27 12.65 6.92 6.33
CA ARG A 27 13.49 6.18 5.38
C ARG A 27 12.57 5.55 4.33
N ASP A 28 12.92 5.68 3.05
CA ASP A 28 12.25 4.95 1.96
C ASP A 28 12.41 3.44 2.09
N THR A 29 13.37 3.00 2.90
CA THR A 29 13.54 1.59 3.26
C THR A 29 12.63 1.26 4.44
N PRO A 30 11.66 0.35 4.28
CA PRO A 30 10.87 -0.13 5.40
C PRO A 30 11.79 -0.69 6.48
N VAL A 31 11.59 -0.26 7.72
CA VAL A 31 12.26 -0.82 8.91
C VAL A 31 11.41 -1.98 9.41
N ALA A 32 11.02 -2.88 8.51
CA ALA A 32 10.60 -4.21 8.92
C ALA A 32 11.87 -4.98 9.29
N ASP A 33 11.84 -5.77 10.36
CA ASP A 33 12.90 -6.76 10.57
C ASP A 33 12.89 -7.73 9.38
N SER A 34 14.01 -8.39 9.09
CA SER A 34 14.05 -9.30 7.93
C SER A 34 13.30 -10.57 8.29
N GLU A 35 12.00 -10.59 8.03
CA GLU A 35 11.12 -11.74 8.30
C GLU A 35 11.26 -12.79 7.20
N SER A 36 11.21 -14.07 7.60
CA SER A 36 11.24 -15.19 6.65
C SER A 36 9.83 -15.53 6.17
N GLU A 37 9.71 -16.15 4.99
CA GLU A 37 8.42 -16.61 4.43
C GLU A 37 7.60 -17.46 5.43
N GLN A 38 8.26 -18.37 6.18
CA GLN A 38 7.59 -19.19 7.18
C GLN A 38 7.10 -18.36 8.38
N GLU A 39 7.84 -17.32 8.77
CA GLU A 39 7.48 -16.43 9.88
C GLU A 39 6.22 -15.63 9.53
N LEU A 40 6.15 -15.07 8.31
CA LEU A 40 4.97 -14.36 7.82
C LEU A 40 3.72 -15.25 7.80
N VAL A 41 3.85 -16.51 7.40
CA VAL A 41 2.73 -17.48 7.44
C VAL A 41 2.30 -17.77 8.87
N GLU A 42 3.25 -17.95 9.79
CA GLU A 42 2.97 -18.22 11.21
C GLU A 42 2.29 -17.03 11.91
N GLU A 43 2.60 -15.80 11.50
CA GLU A 43 1.98 -14.58 12.03
C GLU A 43 0.63 -14.22 11.36
N GLY A 44 0.26 -14.94 10.28
CA GLY A 44 -1.00 -14.73 9.56
C GLY A 44 -0.92 -13.72 8.41
N ASN A 45 0.29 -13.29 8.05
CA ASN A 45 0.59 -12.38 6.93
C ASN A 45 0.74 -13.17 5.62
N ALA A 46 -0.30 -13.94 5.27
CA ALA A 46 -0.26 -14.87 4.13
C ALA A 46 -0.16 -14.16 2.76
N ASN A 47 -0.66 -12.92 2.66
CA ASN A 47 -0.57 -12.13 1.43
C ASN A 47 0.87 -11.68 1.17
N GLU A 48 1.55 -11.21 2.21
CA GLU A 48 2.94 -10.79 2.18
C GLU A 48 3.86 -11.98 1.88
N ALA A 49 3.60 -13.13 2.51
CA ALA A 49 4.32 -14.38 2.25
C ALA A 49 4.21 -14.80 0.77
N ALA A 50 3.00 -14.79 0.20
CA ALA A 50 2.78 -15.14 -1.20
C ALA A 50 3.45 -14.16 -2.18
N ALA A 51 3.53 -12.87 -1.81
CA ALA A 51 4.22 -11.87 -2.62
C ALA A 51 5.74 -12.11 -2.64
N ILE A 52 6.35 -12.48 -1.51
CA ILE A 52 7.78 -12.81 -1.43
C ILE A 52 8.08 -14.12 -2.17
N GLU A 53 7.28 -15.17 -1.94
CA GLU A 53 7.39 -16.45 -2.67
C GLU A 53 7.37 -16.23 -4.18
N GLY A 54 6.44 -15.41 -4.68
CA GLY A 54 6.34 -15.11 -6.11
C GLY A 54 7.55 -14.38 -6.70
N VAL A 55 8.33 -13.66 -5.88
CA VAL A 55 9.57 -12.99 -6.30
C VAL A 55 10.77 -13.92 -6.19
N GLU A 56 10.84 -14.75 -5.15
CA GLU A 56 11.94 -15.69 -4.93
C GLU A 56 11.91 -16.89 -5.87
N ASP A 57 10.71 -17.40 -6.17
CA ASP A 57 10.50 -18.50 -7.12
C ASP A 57 10.41 -18.00 -8.58
N ALA A 58 10.50 -16.68 -8.79
CA ALA A 58 10.51 -16.12 -10.14
C ALA A 58 11.77 -16.59 -10.90
N PRO A 59 11.61 -17.08 -12.13
CA PRO A 59 12.76 -17.32 -12.99
C PRO A 59 13.53 -16.02 -13.22
N ASP A 60 14.84 -16.14 -13.47
CA ASP A 60 15.69 -14.99 -13.78
C ASP A 60 15.02 -14.11 -14.84
N PRO A 61 14.96 -12.78 -14.66
CA PRO A 61 14.23 -11.88 -15.54
C PRO A 61 14.72 -11.93 -17.00
N ASP A 62 16.00 -12.31 -17.22
CA ASP A 62 16.56 -12.49 -18.56
C ASP A 62 16.18 -13.86 -19.17
N VAL A 63 15.63 -14.77 -18.37
CA VAL A 63 15.26 -16.14 -18.76
C VAL A 63 13.77 -16.27 -19.03
N ALA A 64 12.89 -15.64 -18.24
CA ALA A 64 11.45 -15.69 -18.47
C ALA A 64 10.67 -14.55 -17.80
N GLU A 65 9.56 -14.16 -18.43
CA GLU A 65 8.59 -13.21 -17.85
C GLU A 65 7.79 -13.84 -16.71
N VAL A 66 7.41 -13.03 -15.72
CA VAL A 66 6.49 -13.45 -14.66
C VAL A 66 5.08 -13.63 -15.22
N ARG A 67 4.40 -14.70 -14.79
CA ARG A 67 2.99 -14.94 -15.12
C ARG A 67 2.09 -14.54 -13.98
N THR A 68 1.29 -13.52 -14.20
CA THR A 68 0.21 -13.14 -13.30
C THR A 68 -1.04 -13.97 -13.59
N ARG A 69 -1.89 -14.12 -12.58
CA ARG A 69 -3.22 -14.74 -12.71
C ARG A 69 -4.26 -13.73 -12.26
N GLU A 70 -5.23 -13.46 -13.14
CA GLU A 70 -6.43 -12.69 -12.79
C GLU A 70 -7.55 -13.63 -12.32
N VAL A 71 -8.32 -13.16 -11.35
CA VAL A 71 -9.55 -13.78 -10.87
C VAL A 71 -10.75 -12.95 -11.33
N PRO A 72 -11.95 -13.54 -11.53
CA PRO A 72 -13.15 -12.78 -11.87
C PRO A 72 -13.43 -11.67 -10.85
N GLU A 73 -13.98 -10.54 -11.29
CA GLU A 73 -14.28 -9.40 -10.41
C GLU A 73 -15.19 -9.80 -9.23
N ASP A 74 -16.10 -10.76 -9.42
CA ASP A 74 -17.00 -11.29 -8.38
C ASP A 74 -16.27 -12.11 -7.28
N ASP A 75 -15.07 -12.61 -7.56
CA ASP A 75 -14.23 -13.39 -6.62
C ASP A 75 -13.15 -12.51 -5.95
N VAL A 76 -13.12 -11.21 -6.24
CA VAL A 76 -12.22 -10.24 -5.59
C VAL A 76 -12.88 -9.70 -4.32
N PRO A 77 -12.23 -9.76 -3.14
CA PRO A 77 -12.80 -9.20 -1.92
C PRO A 77 -13.09 -7.71 -2.05
N GLU A 78 -14.18 -7.23 -1.43
CA GLU A 78 -14.64 -5.84 -1.56
C GLU A 78 -13.58 -4.82 -1.12
N GLU A 79 -12.72 -5.18 -0.17
CA GLU A 79 -11.60 -4.33 0.31
C GLU A 79 -10.61 -3.94 -0.80
N TYR A 80 -10.50 -4.77 -1.86
CA TYR A 80 -9.63 -4.49 -3.01
C TYR A 80 -10.35 -3.76 -4.15
N LEU A 81 -11.68 -3.88 -4.25
CA LEU A 81 -12.49 -3.19 -5.26
C LEU A 81 -12.82 -1.75 -4.82
N ASN A 82 -13.07 -1.58 -3.53
CA ASN A 82 -13.43 -0.31 -2.90
C ASN A 82 -12.46 -0.01 -1.74
N PRO A 83 -11.18 0.30 -2.02
CA PRO A 83 -10.17 0.54 -0.98
C PRO A 83 -10.45 1.76 -0.10
N ASP A 84 -11.38 2.63 -0.51
CA ASP A 84 -11.82 3.81 0.25
C ASP A 84 -12.97 3.52 1.23
N GLU A 85 -13.55 2.32 1.20
CA GLU A 85 -14.69 1.92 2.05
C GLU A 85 -14.29 0.97 3.20
N GLY A 86 -13.00 0.62 3.31
CA GLY A 86 -12.42 -0.27 4.33
C GLY A 86 -11.96 0.42 5.61
#